data_AF-A0A9K3J6L8-F1
#
_entry.id   AF-A0A9K3J6L8-F1
#
_cell.length_a   1.000
_cell.length_b   1.000
_cell.length_c   1.000
_cell.angle_alpha   90.00
_cell.angle_beta   90.00
_cell.angle_gamma   90.00
#
_symmetry.space_group_name_H-M   'P 1'
#
loop_
_entity.id
_entity.type
_entity.pdbx_description
1 polymer ?
#
loop_
_entity_poly.entity_id
_entity_poly.type
_entity_poly.pdbx_seq_one_letter_code
_entity_poly.pdbx_strand_id
1 'polypeptide(L)'
;MRGRGVVLMANSILNVGELDGAVAALIDASRVVGHHGGYLECAQHVEEAIGQEFDTSHCSMTNQADAELARAEKAYDHLSLPVMDLVAEALKHDDWCQRLKAILNPPETVLLSDEEEPAGNDDDGDGDGDDNGDGNE
;
A
#
# COMPACT_ATOMS: atom_id res chain seq x y z
N MET A 1 -28.35 -14.34 0.13
CA MET A 1 -27.38 -14.12 1.23
C MET A 1 -26.04 -14.84 1.07
N ARG A 2 -25.94 -16.00 0.39
CA ARG A 2 -24.67 -16.77 0.27
C ARG A 2 -23.50 -16.08 -0.48
N GLY A 3 -23.76 -15.07 -1.31
CA GLY A 3 -22.71 -14.41 -2.13
C GLY A 3 -22.06 -13.17 -1.51
N ARG A 4 -22.74 -12.46 -0.58
CA ARG A 4 -22.24 -11.19 -0.04
C ARG A 4 -21.03 -11.37 0.89
N GLY A 5 -21.04 -12.39 1.75
CA GLY A 5 -19.95 -12.63 2.70
C GLY A 5 -18.61 -12.99 2.05
N VAL A 6 -18.62 -13.70 0.92
CA VAL A 6 -17.38 -14.04 0.18
C VAL A 6 -16.76 -12.78 -0.44
N VAL A 7 -17.60 -11.91 -1.01
CA VAL A 7 -17.15 -10.64 -1.61
C VAL A 7 -16.57 -9.71 -0.54
N LEU A 8 -17.24 -9.60 0.62
CA LEU A 8 -16.74 -8.79 1.73
C LEU A 8 -15.39 -9.28 2.24
N MET A 9 -15.19 -10.60 2.34
CA MET A 9 -13.88 -11.16 2.71
C MET A 9 -12.78 -10.89 1.70
N ALA A 10 -13.09 -11.11 0.42
CA ALA A 10 -12.14 -10.81 -0.63
C ALA A 10 -11.74 -9.34 -0.56
N ASN A 11 -12.68 -8.42 -0.36
CA ASN A 11 -12.38 -7.01 -0.20
C ASN A 11 -11.57 -6.72 1.08
N SER A 12 -11.87 -7.36 2.22
CA SER A 12 -11.10 -7.18 3.45
C SER A 12 -9.66 -7.69 3.33
N ILE A 13 -9.41 -8.71 2.50
CA ILE A 13 -8.07 -9.21 2.18
C ILE A 13 -7.38 -8.32 1.15
N LEU A 14 -8.07 -7.93 0.09
CA LEU A 14 -7.49 -7.22 -1.05
C LEU A 14 -7.26 -5.72 -0.78
N ASN A 15 -8.02 -5.12 0.13
CA ASN A 15 -7.91 -3.69 0.47
C ASN A 15 -7.12 -3.42 1.74
N VAL A 16 -6.43 -4.43 2.29
CA VAL A 16 -5.60 -4.27 3.48
C VAL A 16 -4.27 -3.64 3.08
N GLY A 17 -3.89 -2.55 3.75
CA GLY A 17 -2.72 -1.75 3.36
C GLY A 17 -1.41 -2.52 3.46
N GLU A 18 -1.36 -3.53 4.34
CA GLU A 18 -0.23 -4.43 4.51
C GLU A 18 0.02 -5.29 3.27
N LEU A 19 -1.04 -5.76 2.60
CA LEU A 19 -0.91 -6.50 1.35
C LEU A 19 -0.48 -5.58 0.21
N ASP A 20 -1.09 -4.40 0.10
CA ASP A 20 -0.73 -3.39 -0.90
C ASP A 20 0.75 -3.01 -0.78
N GLY A 21 1.21 -2.69 0.42
CA GLY A 21 2.61 -2.35 0.69
C GLY A 21 3.59 -3.49 0.39
N ALA A 22 3.24 -4.73 0.76
CA ALA A 22 4.08 -5.90 0.48
C ALA A 22 4.19 -6.18 -1.02
N VAL A 23 3.07 -6.07 -1.76
CA VAL A 23 3.05 -6.25 -3.22
C VAL A 23 3.81 -5.13 -3.93
N ALA A 24 3.64 -3.87 -3.49
CA ALA A 24 4.38 -2.74 -4.03
C ALA A 24 5.90 -2.93 -3.86
N ALA A 25 6.34 -3.32 -2.66
CA ALA A 25 7.76 -3.60 -2.40
C ALA A 25 8.30 -4.75 -3.28
N LEU A 26 7.50 -5.79 -3.51
CA LEU A 26 7.87 -6.90 -4.38
C LEU A 26 8.03 -6.46 -5.84
N ILE A 27 7.11 -5.63 -6.34
CA ILE A 27 7.15 -5.09 -7.70
C ILE A 27 8.38 -4.20 -7.88
N ASP A 28 8.66 -3.31 -6.94
CA ASP A 28 9.80 -2.40 -7.00
C ASP A 28 11.13 -3.18 -6.97
N ALA A 29 11.27 -4.16 -6.07
CA ALA A 29 12.47 -4.99 -6.00
C ALA A 29 12.66 -5.84 -7.27
N SER A 30 11.58 -6.45 -7.78
CA SER A 30 11.61 -7.23 -9.02
C SER A 30 12.04 -6.38 -10.21
N ARG A 31 11.54 -5.15 -10.29
CA ARG A 31 11.92 -4.18 -11.33
C ARG A 31 13.41 -3.88 -11.26
N VAL A 32 13.97 -3.61 -10.08
CA VAL A 32 15.40 -3.32 -9.90
C VAL A 32 16.27 -4.51 -10.32
N VAL A 33 15.91 -5.73 -9.93
CA VAL A 33 16.60 -6.96 -10.38
C VAL A 33 16.57 -7.09 -11.90
N GLY A 34 15.40 -6.87 -12.52
CA GLY A 34 15.27 -6.91 -13.98
C GLY A 34 16.15 -5.88 -14.69
N HIS A 35 16.20 -4.64 -14.20
CA HIS A 35 17.07 -3.60 -14.76
C HIS A 35 18.55 -3.92 -14.59
N HIS A 36 18.95 -4.46 -13.44
CA HIS A 36 20.32 -4.90 -13.20
C HIS A 36 20.72 -6.04 -14.14
N GLY A 37 19.87 -7.06 -14.28
CA GLY A 37 20.11 -8.19 -15.19
C GLY A 37 20.22 -7.75 -16.65
N GLY A 38 19.31 -6.88 -17.12
CA GLY A 38 19.37 -6.34 -18.48
C GLY A 38 20.60 -5.48 -18.75
N TYR A 39 21.06 -4.71 -17.74
CA TYR A 39 22.30 -3.95 -17.87
C TYR A 39 23.52 -4.88 -18.02
N LEU A 40 23.61 -5.93 -17.20
CA LEU A 40 24.71 -6.90 -17.29
C LEU A 40 24.72 -7.65 -18.62
N GLU A 41 23.55 -8.04 -19.13
CA GLU A 41 23.42 -8.66 -20.46
C GLU A 41 23.92 -7.72 -21.57
N CYS A 42 23.53 -6.44 -21.52
CA CYS A 42 24.03 -5.44 -22.46
C CYS A 42 25.54 -5.24 -22.36
N ALA A 43 26.09 -5.14 -21.14
CA ALA A 43 27.53 -5.01 -20.92
C ALA A 43 28.28 -6.21 -21.52
N GLN A 44 27.79 -7.44 -21.27
CA GLN A 44 28.36 -8.66 -21.83
C GLN A 44 28.39 -8.63 -23.37
N HIS A 45 27.29 -8.24 -24.03
CA HIS A 45 27.27 -8.16 -25.50
C HIS A 45 28.29 -7.15 -26.05
N VAL A 46 28.51 -6.03 -25.35
CA VAL A 46 29.52 -5.04 -25.73
C VAL A 46 30.93 -5.59 -25.54
N GLU A 47 31.19 -6.29 -24.44
CA GLU A 47 32.47 -6.95 -24.18
C GLU A 47 32.82 -7.97 -25.27
N GLU A 48 31.86 -8.81 -25.65
CA GLU A 48 32.02 -9.81 -26.70
C GLU A 48 32.29 -9.18 -28.07
N ALA A 49 31.63 -8.06 -28.39
CA ALA A 49 31.81 -7.36 -29.66
C ALA A 49 33.15 -6.61 -29.77
N ILE A 50 33.62 -6.02 -28.66
CA ILE A 50 34.82 -5.19 -28.63
C ILE A 50 36.07 -6.01 -28.25
N GLY A 51 35.90 -7.15 -27.59
CA GLY A 51 36.99 -7.99 -27.09
C GLY A 51 37.71 -7.38 -25.88
N GLN A 52 37.05 -6.49 -25.15
CA GLN A 52 37.58 -5.80 -23.97
C GLN A 52 36.50 -5.75 -22.88
N GLU A 53 36.90 -5.93 -21.62
CA GLU A 53 36.02 -5.80 -20.45
C GLU A 53 35.41 -4.38 -20.38
N PHE A 54 34.11 -4.32 -20.12
CA PHE A 54 33.33 -3.11 -20.06
C PHE A 54 33.28 -2.63 -18.61
N ASP A 55 33.67 -1.38 -18.38
CA ASP A 55 33.71 -0.84 -17.03
C ASP A 55 32.28 -0.65 -16.47
N THR A 56 31.90 -1.54 -15.57
CA THR A 56 30.61 -1.49 -14.87
C THR A 56 30.67 -0.74 -13.53
N SER A 57 31.83 -0.17 -13.16
CA SER A 57 31.99 0.55 -11.88
C SER A 57 31.15 1.82 -11.76
N HIS A 58 30.76 2.40 -12.90
CA HIS A 58 29.85 3.55 -12.99
C HIS A 58 28.37 3.14 -13.17
N CYS A 59 28.04 1.86 -13.06
CA CYS A 59 26.67 1.40 -13.09
C CYS A 59 25.91 2.00 -11.90
N SER A 60 24.82 2.71 -12.18
CA SER A 60 23.94 3.25 -11.14
C SER A 60 23.11 2.18 -10.43
N MET A 61 23.28 0.91 -10.80
CA MET A 61 22.51 -0.20 -10.24
C MET A 61 23.22 -0.79 -9.02
N THR A 62 22.43 -1.11 -8.00
CA THR A 62 22.93 -1.75 -6.78
C THR A 62 23.20 -3.23 -7.02
N ASN A 63 24.31 -3.75 -6.48
CA ASN A 63 24.59 -5.19 -6.43
C ASN A 63 23.78 -5.92 -5.35
N GLN A 64 22.95 -5.19 -4.59
CA GLN A 64 22.07 -5.76 -3.56
C GLN A 64 20.66 -6.07 -4.07
N ALA A 65 20.39 -5.87 -5.36
CA ALA A 65 19.06 -6.07 -5.96
C ALA A 65 18.46 -7.44 -5.62
N ASP A 66 19.24 -8.52 -5.76
CA ASP A 66 18.78 -9.89 -5.45
C ASP A 66 18.49 -10.08 -3.95
N ALA A 67 19.32 -9.47 -3.08
CA ALA A 67 19.12 -9.52 -1.64
C ALA A 67 17.93 -8.67 -1.19
N GLU A 68 17.60 -7.61 -1.91
CA GLU A 68 16.39 -6.81 -1.72
C GLU A 68 15.14 -7.57 -2.15
N LEU A 69 15.18 -8.22 -3.31
CA LEU A 69 14.08 -9.07 -3.78
C LEU A 69 13.81 -10.21 -2.80
N ALA A 70 14.84 -10.94 -2.37
CA ALA A 70 14.69 -12.02 -1.39
C ALA A 70 14.11 -11.54 -0.05
N ARG A 71 14.42 -10.30 0.37
CA ARG A 71 13.80 -9.68 1.56
C ARG A 71 12.32 -9.36 1.33
N ALA A 72 11.97 -8.82 0.16
CA ALA A 72 10.59 -8.51 -0.20
C ALA A 72 9.73 -9.78 -0.32
N GLU A 73 10.24 -10.83 -0.97
CA GLU A 73 9.61 -12.16 -1.05
C GLU A 73 9.36 -12.73 0.35
N LYS A 74 10.38 -12.73 1.20
CA LYS A 74 10.23 -13.21 2.57
C LYS A 74 9.18 -12.40 3.34
N ALA A 75 9.13 -11.09 3.17
CA ALA A 75 8.13 -10.25 3.82
C ALA A 75 6.71 -10.58 3.34
N TYR A 76 6.53 -10.79 2.04
CA TYR A 76 5.26 -11.19 1.44
C TYR A 76 4.80 -12.59 1.91
N ASP A 77 5.71 -13.57 1.92
CA ASP A 77 5.40 -14.95 2.33
C ASP A 77 5.00 -15.07 3.80
N HIS A 78 5.50 -14.17 4.65
CA HIS A 78 5.22 -14.13 6.09
C HIS A 78 4.21 -13.04 6.46
N LEU A 79 3.48 -12.50 5.47
CA LEU A 79 2.52 -11.44 5.70
C LEU A 79 1.36 -11.96 6.55
N SER A 80 1.19 -11.39 7.75
CA SER A 80 0.00 -11.65 8.58
C SER A 80 -1.09 -10.67 8.20
N LEU A 81 -2.21 -11.20 7.69
CA LEU A 81 -3.39 -10.40 7.43
C LEU A 81 -4.30 -10.40 8.67
N PRO A 82 -4.69 -9.23 9.21
CA PRO A 82 -5.53 -9.17 10.40
C PRO A 82 -6.81 -10.01 10.33
N VAL A 83 -7.40 -10.09 9.13
CA VAL A 83 -8.60 -10.91 8.90
C VAL A 83 -8.34 -12.42 9.00
N MET A 84 -7.14 -12.88 8.65
CA MET A 84 -6.73 -14.27 8.81
C MET A 84 -6.54 -14.62 10.29
N ASP A 85 -6.01 -13.70 11.09
CA ASP A 85 -5.89 -13.87 12.54
C ASP A 85 -7.27 -13.97 13.21
N LEU A 86 -8.22 -13.11 12.80
CA LEU A 86 -9.61 -13.17 13.27
C LEU A 86 -10.30 -14.49 12.91
N VAL A 87 -10.07 -15.01 11.69
CA VAL A 87 -10.59 -16.31 11.26
C VAL A 87 -9.95 -17.44 12.06
N ALA A 88 -8.63 -17.45 12.22
CA ALA A 88 -7.91 -18.45 12.97
C ALA A 88 -8.34 -18.49 14.44
N GLU A 89 -8.58 -17.33 15.04
CA GLU A 89 -9.12 -17.20 16.39
C GLU A 89 -10.55 -17.72 16.47
N ALA A 90 -11.44 -17.32 15.55
CA ALA A 90 -12.82 -17.78 15.52
C ALA A 90 -12.96 -19.31 15.45
N LEU A 91 -12.05 -19.98 14.74
CA LEU A 91 -12.05 -21.44 14.59
C LEU A 91 -11.70 -22.20 15.89
N LYS A 92 -11.16 -21.53 16.91
CA LYS A 92 -10.83 -22.15 18.21
C LYS A 92 -12.04 -22.33 19.13
N HIS A 93 -13.18 -21.70 18.81
CA HIS A 93 -14.36 -21.67 19.68
C HIS A 93 -15.46 -22.62 19.18
N ASP A 94 -16.27 -23.15 20.08
CA ASP A 94 -17.38 -24.07 19.74
C ASP A 94 -18.46 -23.40 18.87
N ASP A 95 -18.62 -22.08 19.01
CA ASP A 95 -19.52 -21.23 18.23
C ASP A 95 -18.86 -20.61 16.98
N TRP A 96 -17.79 -21.23 16.47
CA TRP A 96 -17.02 -20.77 15.29
C TRP A 96 -17.92 -20.34 14.12
N CYS A 97 -19.03 -21.05 13.89
CA CYS A 97 -19.93 -20.80 12.77
C CYS A 97 -20.69 -19.46 12.91
N GLN A 98 -20.99 -19.02 14.14
CA GLN A 98 -21.56 -17.69 14.40
C GLN A 98 -20.48 -16.60 14.34
N ARG A 99 -19.28 -16.86 14.88
CA ARG A 99 -18.17 -15.92 14.85
C ARG A 99 -17.70 -15.60 13.44
N LEU A 100 -17.54 -16.63 12.59
CA LEU A 100 -17.24 -16.42 11.17
C LEU A 100 -18.34 -15.60 10.52
N LYS A 101 -19.63 -15.89 10.74
CA LYS A 101 -20.71 -15.06 10.17
C LYS A 101 -20.63 -13.59 10.60
N ALA A 102 -20.26 -13.31 11.85
CA ALA A 102 -20.08 -11.94 12.34
C ALA A 102 -18.89 -11.23 11.68
N ILE A 103 -17.78 -11.94 11.44
CA ILE A 103 -16.61 -11.40 10.71
C ILE A 103 -16.96 -11.15 9.23
N LEU A 104 -17.68 -12.09 8.60
CA LEU A 104 -18.03 -12.08 7.17
C LEU A 104 -19.13 -11.09 6.81
N ASN A 105 -19.98 -10.75 7.78
CA ASN A 105 -21.15 -9.92 7.60
C ASN A 105 -21.39 -9.15 8.90
N PRO A 106 -20.51 -8.17 9.21
CA PRO A 106 -20.66 -7.35 10.40
C PRO A 106 -22.04 -6.69 10.35
N PRO A 107 -22.75 -6.59 11.48
CA PRO A 107 -24.00 -5.84 11.53
C PRO A 107 -23.72 -4.43 11.03
N GLU A 108 -24.62 -3.87 10.20
CA GLU A 108 -24.55 -2.46 9.83
C GLU A 108 -24.48 -1.66 11.13
N THR A 109 -23.28 -1.15 11.45
CA THR A 109 -23.18 -0.12 12.46
C THR A 109 -23.89 1.06 11.85
N VAL A 110 -25.07 1.37 12.39
CA VAL A 110 -25.68 2.68 12.25
C VAL A 110 -24.55 3.64 12.62
N LEU A 111 -23.99 4.33 11.62
CA LEU A 111 -23.22 5.52 11.86
C LEU A 111 -24.20 6.42 12.58
N LEU A 112 -24.10 6.48 13.91
CA LEU A 112 -24.65 7.58 14.66
C LEU A 112 -23.91 8.77 14.06
N SER A 113 -24.59 9.47 13.15
CA SER A 113 -24.17 10.77 12.67
C SER A 113 -23.86 11.56 13.93
N ASP A 114 -22.59 11.84 14.18
CA ASP A 114 -22.23 12.87 15.15
C ASP A 114 -23.04 14.09 14.76
N GLU A 115 -23.89 14.52 15.70
CA GLU A 115 -24.82 15.62 15.52
C GLU A 115 -24.05 16.82 14.98
N GLU A 116 -24.57 17.34 13.87
CA GLU A 116 -24.16 18.57 13.22
C GLU A 116 -24.10 19.69 14.28
N GLU A 117 -22.90 20.17 14.61
CA GLU A 117 -22.73 21.38 15.41
C GLU A 117 -23.48 22.53 14.71
N PRO A 118 -24.44 23.22 15.35
CA PRO A 118 -25.13 24.32 14.70
C PRO A 118 -24.17 25.49 14.53
N ALA A 119 -23.71 25.69 13.30
CA ALA A 119 -23.13 26.95 12.86
C ALA A 119 -24.24 28.01 12.84
N GLY A 120 -24.18 28.97 13.75
CA GLY A 120 -25.14 30.07 13.75
C GLY A 120 -25.00 30.99 14.94
N ASN A 121 -24.02 31.91 14.89
CA ASN A 121 -24.27 33.23 15.42
C ASN A 121 -23.52 34.25 14.56
N ASP A 122 -24.27 34.79 13.60
CA ASP A 122 -23.92 36.03 12.92
C ASP A 122 -23.95 37.14 13.97
N ASP A 123 -22.79 37.72 14.28
CA ASP A 123 -22.72 39.01 14.96
C ASP A 123 -21.89 39.96 14.09
N ASP A 124 -22.61 40.92 13.54
CA ASP A 124 -22.17 41.97 12.65
C ASP A 124 -21.21 42.91 13.39
N GLY A 125 -20.01 43.10 12.83
CA GLY A 125 -19.03 44.05 13.33
C GLY A 125 -18.34 44.80 12.20
N ASP A 126 -19.05 45.79 11.66
CA ASP A 126 -18.50 46.83 10.78
C ASP A 126 -17.19 47.41 11.34
N GLY A 127 -16.17 47.46 10.49
CA GLY A 127 -14.88 48.06 10.79
C GLY A 127 -14.20 48.55 9.53
N ASP A 128 -14.71 49.66 9.01
CA ASP A 128 -14.07 50.48 7.98
C ASP A 128 -12.58 50.73 8.30
N GLY A 129 -11.74 50.59 7.28
CA GLY A 129 -10.31 50.85 7.35
C GLY A 129 -9.67 50.84 5.98
N ASP A 130 -9.99 51.86 5.18
CA ASP A 130 -9.22 52.26 4.00
C ASP A 130 -7.72 52.34 4.33
N ASP A 131 -6.85 51.74 3.51
CA ASP A 131 -5.73 52.49 2.96
C ASP A 131 -5.23 51.90 1.64
N ASN A 132 -5.04 52.81 0.68
CA ASN A 132 -4.56 52.57 -0.66
C ASN A 132 -3.04 52.42 -0.64
N GLY A 133 -2.51 51.54 -1.50
CA GLY A 133 -1.07 51.37 -1.67
C GLY A 133 -0.71 50.71 -3.00
N ASP A 134 -0.97 51.47 -4.08
CA ASP A 134 -0.47 51.25 -5.45
C ASP A 134 1.04 50.98 -5.48
N GLY A 135 1.52 50.13 -6.41
CA GLY A 135 2.98 50.00 -6.60
C GLY A 135 3.46 48.83 -7.45
N ASN A 136 3.19 48.93 -8.74
CA ASN A 136 3.74 48.14 -9.84
C ASN A 136 5.28 48.25 -9.97
N GLU A 137 6.00 47.12 -10.06
CA GLU A 137 7.09 46.85 -11.03
C GLU A 137 7.56 45.39 -11.01
#